data_AF-A0A178X8Q1-F1
#
_entry.id   AF-A0A178X8Q1-F1
#
_cell.length_a   1.000
_cell.length_b   1.000
_cell.length_c   1.000
_cell.angle_alpha   90.00
_cell.angle_beta   90.00
_cell.angle_gamma   90.00
#
_symmetry.space_group_name_H-M   'P 1'
#
loop_
_entity.id
_entity.type
_entity.pdbx_description
1 polymer ?
#
loop_
_entity_poly.entity_id
_entity_poly.type
_entity_poly.pdbx_seq_one_letter_code
_entity_poly.pdbx_strand_id
1 'polypeptide(L)'
;MRQAGLRYDSSQPSDGVRWPAQANGIWEFWMPYVKVPALHKKVIMMDYNLWFQFNHAREDSSRTAEYTQDTLDTYRRAYEAAFTGNRAPLVVANHFNDWAGGAFAKATESFMGEVCVKPETVCATYSEVMRWMSLQDPATLDKYRAMPAAQP
;
A
#
# COMPACT_ATOMS: atom_id res chain seq x y z
N MET A 1 -16.33 11.77 -10.28
CA MET A 1 -16.40 10.69 -9.28
C MET A 1 -17.65 10.75 -8.40
N ARG A 2 -17.87 11.80 -7.58
CA ARG A 2 -19.01 11.86 -6.63
C ARG A 2 -20.38 11.80 -7.33
N GLN A 3 -20.52 12.55 -8.42
CA GLN A 3 -21.74 12.55 -9.25
C GLN A 3 -22.04 11.16 -9.86
N ALA A 4 -21.02 10.31 -10.02
CA ALA A 4 -21.16 8.95 -10.52
C ALA A 4 -21.36 7.92 -9.38
N GLY A 5 -21.55 8.36 -8.13
CA GLY A 5 -21.78 7.48 -6.99
C GLY A 5 -20.52 6.85 -6.36
N LEU A 6 -19.32 7.16 -6.86
CA LEU A 6 -18.06 6.68 -6.28
C LEU A 6 -17.81 7.32 -4.91
N ARG A 7 -17.29 6.52 -3.97
CA ARG A 7 -17.10 6.89 -2.55
C ARG A 7 -15.65 6.99 -2.13
N TYR A 8 -14.75 6.42 -2.91
CA TYR A 8 -13.32 6.49 -2.69
C TYR A 8 -12.56 6.72 -4.00
N ASP A 9 -11.32 7.16 -3.86
CA ASP A 9 -10.27 7.20 -4.88
C ASP A 9 -8.97 6.67 -4.25
N SER A 10 -8.06 6.19 -5.09
CA SER A 10 -6.74 5.69 -4.67
C SER A 10 -5.68 6.07 -5.72
N SER A 11 -5.83 7.26 -6.31
CA SER A 11 -5.01 7.72 -7.42
C SER A 11 -3.88 8.65 -6.98
N GLN A 12 -3.97 9.24 -5.79
CA GLN A 12 -3.03 10.25 -5.34
C GLN A 12 -1.91 9.64 -4.48
N PRO A 13 -0.65 10.06 -4.71
CA PRO A 13 0.46 9.61 -3.89
C PRO A 13 0.54 10.37 -2.55
N SER A 14 1.16 9.74 -1.55
CA SER A 14 1.59 10.39 -0.30
C SER A 14 3.05 10.09 0.01
N ASP A 15 3.71 10.96 0.78
CA ASP A 15 5.05 10.67 1.29
C ASP A 15 4.99 9.78 2.55
N GLY A 16 5.09 8.47 2.37
CA GLY A 16 4.86 7.46 3.42
C GLY A 16 3.40 7.04 3.56
N VAL A 17 3.14 6.12 4.51
CA VAL A 17 1.81 5.53 4.75
C VAL A 17 0.97 6.46 5.60
N ARG A 18 -0.21 6.87 5.09
CA ARG A 18 -1.03 7.93 5.68
C ARG A 18 -2.50 7.52 5.78
N TRP A 19 -3.17 7.99 6.83
CA TRP A 19 -4.61 7.80 7.00
C TRP A 19 -5.43 8.40 5.85
N PRO A 20 -6.49 7.70 5.38
CA PRO A 20 -7.41 8.25 4.39
C PRO A 20 -8.04 9.56 4.83
N ALA A 21 -8.24 10.46 3.87
CA ALA A 21 -8.86 11.77 4.11
C ALA A 21 -9.94 12.04 3.06
N GLN A 22 -10.88 12.92 3.38
CA GLN A 22 -11.88 13.32 2.40
C GLN A 22 -11.36 14.47 1.53
N ALA A 23 -11.45 14.30 0.22
CA ALA A 23 -11.27 15.34 -0.77
C ALA A 23 -12.57 15.46 -1.59
N ASN A 24 -13.23 16.62 -1.56
CA ASN A 24 -14.47 16.87 -2.31
C ASN A 24 -15.59 15.83 -2.08
N GLY A 25 -15.67 15.28 -0.87
CA GLY A 25 -16.67 14.27 -0.49
C GLY A 25 -16.34 12.84 -0.94
N ILE A 26 -15.08 12.55 -1.27
CA ILE A 26 -14.56 11.23 -1.61
C ILE A 26 -13.40 10.90 -0.69
N TRP A 27 -13.34 9.66 -0.21
CA TRP A 27 -12.21 9.17 0.57
C TRP A 27 -11.01 8.87 -0.32
N GLU A 28 -9.88 9.55 -0.10
CA GLU A 28 -8.62 9.21 -0.73
C GLU A 28 -7.89 8.16 0.09
N PHE A 29 -7.59 7.01 -0.52
CA PHE A 29 -6.66 6.02 -0.01
C PHE A 29 -5.30 6.23 -0.68
N TRP A 30 -4.38 6.85 0.06
CA TRP A 30 -3.13 7.31 -0.52
C TRP A 30 -2.21 6.17 -0.98
N MET A 31 -1.62 6.32 -2.15
CA MET A 31 -0.56 5.45 -2.65
C MET A 31 0.79 5.88 -2.06
N PRO A 32 1.39 5.12 -1.13
CA PRO A 32 2.55 5.60 -0.39
C PRO A 32 3.82 5.52 -1.23
N TYR A 33 4.59 6.61 -1.25
CA TYR A 33 6.03 6.55 -1.54
C TYR A 33 6.75 5.92 -0.35
N VAL A 34 7.45 4.81 -0.59
CA VAL A 34 8.17 4.04 0.44
C VAL A 34 9.61 3.85 0.03
N LYS A 35 10.53 3.77 1.00
CA LYS A 35 11.94 3.48 0.69
C LYS A 35 12.08 2.03 0.25
N VAL A 36 12.54 1.83 -0.97
CA VAL A 36 12.89 0.50 -1.50
C VAL A 36 14.36 0.24 -1.16
N PRO A 37 14.70 -0.71 -0.27
CA PRO A 37 16.07 -0.89 0.21
C PRO A 37 17.07 -1.15 -0.92
N ALA A 38 16.72 -2.05 -1.85
CA ALA A 38 17.54 -2.42 -2.99
C ALA A 38 17.83 -1.27 -3.97
N LEU A 39 17.00 -0.22 -3.96
CA LEU A 39 17.12 0.93 -4.86
C LEU A 39 17.64 2.20 -4.18
N HIS A 40 17.80 2.18 -2.85
CA HIS A 40 18.20 3.32 -2.02
C HIS A 40 17.40 4.62 -2.28
N LYS A 41 16.13 4.50 -2.69
CA LYS A 41 15.25 5.64 -3.01
C LYS A 41 13.79 5.35 -2.68
N LYS A 42 12.96 6.39 -2.69
CA LYS A 42 11.51 6.27 -2.52
C LYS A 42 10.84 5.95 -3.87
N VAL A 43 9.92 4.99 -3.85
CA VAL A 43 9.11 4.57 -5.01
C VAL A 43 7.66 4.45 -4.54
N ILE A 44 6.70 4.77 -5.42
CA ILE A 44 5.28 4.46 -5.14
C ILE A 44 5.17 2.94 -4.96
N MET A 45 4.56 2.50 -3.86
CA MET A 45 4.42 1.10 -3.51
C MET A 45 3.33 0.39 -4.36
N MET A 46 3.59 0.30 -5.66
CA MET A 46 2.79 -0.42 -6.65
C MET A 46 3.74 -1.24 -7.52
N ASP A 47 3.36 -2.46 -7.83
CA ASP A 47 4.12 -3.42 -8.66
C ASP A 47 4.76 -2.80 -9.92
N TYR A 48 3.99 -2.08 -10.75
CA TYR A 48 4.51 -1.46 -11.97
C TYR A 48 5.58 -0.40 -11.67
N ASN A 49 5.38 0.41 -10.63
CA ASN A 49 6.36 1.42 -10.24
C ASN A 49 7.64 0.78 -9.73
N LEU A 50 7.55 -0.31 -8.96
CA LEU A 50 8.70 -1.08 -8.52
C LEU A 50 9.43 -1.69 -9.72
N TRP A 51 8.71 -2.35 -10.62
CA TRP A 51 9.26 -2.96 -11.83
C TRP A 51 9.99 -1.94 -12.72
N PHE A 52 9.36 -0.79 -12.95
CA PHE A 52 9.96 0.29 -13.71
C PHE A 52 11.29 0.76 -13.07
N GLN A 53 11.35 0.81 -11.75
CA GLN A 53 12.58 1.22 -11.07
C GLN A 53 13.63 0.11 -10.96
N PHE A 54 13.22 -1.16 -11.00
CA PHE A 54 14.15 -2.29 -11.02
C PHE A 54 14.85 -2.46 -12.37
N ASN A 55 14.12 -2.34 -13.49
CA ASN A 55 14.70 -2.58 -14.82
C ASN A 55 14.01 -1.85 -15.99
N HIS A 56 13.33 -0.74 -15.74
CA HIS A 56 12.56 0.01 -16.74
C HIS A 56 11.40 -0.78 -17.35
N ALA A 57 10.75 -1.63 -16.56
CA ALA A 57 9.61 -2.45 -16.96
C ALA A 57 9.93 -3.34 -18.17
N ARG A 58 11.17 -3.84 -18.22
CA ARG A 58 11.60 -4.79 -19.25
C ARG A 58 11.23 -6.19 -18.79
N GLU A 59 10.54 -6.93 -19.65
CA GLU A 59 10.24 -8.34 -19.37
C GLU A 59 11.52 -9.17 -19.36
N ASP A 60 11.84 -9.70 -18.19
CA ASP A 60 13.04 -10.51 -17.90
C ASP A 60 12.78 -11.34 -16.64
N SER A 61 12.69 -12.66 -16.80
CA SER A 61 12.43 -13.60 -15.70
C SER A 61 13.69 -14.08 -14.99
N SER A 62 14.89 -13.73 -15.47
CA SER A 62 16.15 -14.18 -14.86
C SER A 62 16.34 -13.67 -13.43
N ARG A 63 15.70 -12.54 -13.08
CA ARG A 63 15.75 -11.89 -11.76
C ARG A 63 14.44 -12.01 -10.96
N THR A 64 13.55 -12.92 -11.36
CA THR A 64 12.25 -13.12 -10.70
C THR A 64 12.38 -13.26 -9.17
N ALA A 65 13.30 -14.11 -8.72
CA ALA A 65 13.49 -14.38 -7.28
C ALA A 65 13.97 -13.14 -6.52
N GLU A 66 14.88 -12.37 -7.11
CA GLU A 66 15.39 -11.13 -6.55
C GLU A 66 14.27 -10.09 -6.42
N TYR A 67 13.54 -9.81 -7.50
CA TYR A 67 12.45 -8.84 -7.47
C TYR A 67 11.31 -9.26 -6.54
N THR A 68 11.05 -10.56 -6.40
CA THR A 68 10.09 -11.09 -5.44
C THR A 68 10.52 -10.73 -4.01
N GLN A 69 11.79 -11.01 -3.67
CA GLN A 69 12.34 -10.75 -2.34
C GLN A 69 12.39 -9.25 -2.02
N ASP A 70 12.88 -8.43 -2.95
CA ASP A 70 12.98 -6.98 -2.75
C ASP A 70 11.60 -6.31 -2.60
N THR A 71 10.60 -6.77 -3.37
CA THR A 71 9.22 -6.31 -3.25
C THR A 71 8.62 -6.73 -1.90
N LEU A 72 8.81 -7.99 -1.51
CA LEU A 72 8.31 -8.51 -0.23
C LEU A 72 8.93 -7.76 0.96
N ASP A 73 10.23 -7.50 0.94
CA ASP A 73 10.89 -6.75 2.01
C ASP A 73 10.46 -5.28 2.06
N THR A 74 10.14 -4.69 0.90
CA THR A 74 9.53 -3.36 0.84
C THR A 74 8.15 -3.35 1.52
N TYR A 75 7.29 -4.33 1.22
CA TYR A 75 5.96 -4.46 1.83
C TYR A 75 6.04 -4.70 3.35
N ARG A 76 6.94 -5.58 3.79
CA ARG A 76 7.17 -5.86 5.22
C ARG A 76 7.59 -4.60 5.99
N ARG A 77 8.47 -3.77 5.43
CA ARG A 77 8.87 -2.50 6.06
C ARG A 77 7.73 -1.49 6.12
N ALA A 78 6.96 -1.36 5.04
CA ALA A 78 5.79 -0.50 5.01
C ALA A 78 4.74 -0.92 6.05
N TYR A 79 4.51 -2.23 6.18
CA TYR A 79 3.66 -2.80 7.21
C TYR A 79 4.18 -2.50 8.60
N GLU A 80 5.45 -2.79 8.90
CA GLU A 80 6.03 -2.59 10.23
C GLU A 80 5.95 -1.11 10.66
N ALA A 81 6.26 -0.18 9.74
CA ALA A 81 6.18 1.24 10.00
C ALA A 81 4.75 1.71 10.31
N ALA A 82 3.75 1.21 9.58
CA ALA A 82 2.35 1.50 9.87
C ALA A 82 1.89 0.83 11.17
N PHE A 83 2.22 -0.44 11.37
CA PHE A 83 1.79 -1.26 12.50
C PHE A 83 2.33 -0.75 13.84
N THR A 84 3.60 -0.36 13.90
CA THR A 84 4.20 0.18 15.13
C THR A 84 4.03 1.70 15.26
N GLY A 85 3.65 2.37 14.17
CA GLY A 85 3.50 3.82 14.10
C GLY A 85 2.05 4.25 14.09
N ASN A 86 1.63 4.84 12.96
CA ASN A 86 0.37 5.56 12.87
C ASN A 86 -0.87 4.68 12.66
N ARG A 87 -0.71 3.36 12.48
CA ARG A 87 -1.78 2.38 12.22
C ARG A 87 -2.65 2.72 10.99
N ALA A 88 -2.15 3.54 10.07
CA ALA A 88 -2.87 3.87 8.85
C ALA A 88 -3.05 2.61 7.96
N PRO A 89 -4.18 2.49 7.24
CA PRO A 89 -4.37 1.44 6.24
C PRO A 89 -3.22 1.43 5.21
N LEU A 90 -2.58 0.28 5.05
CA LEU A 90 -1.55 0.06 4.02
C LEU A 90 -2.21 -0.41 2.73
N VAL A 91 -2.10 0.37 1.66
CA VAL A 91 -2.59 -0.02 0.33
C VAL A 91 -1.56 -0.90 -0.36
N VAL A 92 -1.95 -2.12 -0.76
CA VAL A 92 -1.15 -3.01 -1.61
C VAL A 92 -1.77 -3.02 -3.01
N ALA A 93 -1.11 -2.38 -3.98
CA ALA A 93 -1.58 -2.30 -5.36
C ALA A 93 -0.77 -3.24 -6.26
N ASN A 94 -1.46 -4.12 -6.98
CA ASN A 94 -0.87 -5.13 -7.85
C ASN A 94 -1.78 -5.44 -9.05
N HIS A 95 -1.20 -5.69 -10.22
CA HIS A 95 -1.91 -5.98 -11.47
C HIS A 95 -2.16 -7.49 -11.70
N PHE A 96 -1.68 -8.36 -10.81
CA PHE A 96 -1.87 -9.83 -10.86
C PHE A 96 -1.56 -10.45 -12.23
N ASN A 97 -0.40 -10.09 -12.78
CA ASN A 97 0.13 -10.62 -14.03
C ASN A 97 1.49 -11.31 -13.80
N ASP A 98 2.06 -11.83 -14.89
CA ASP A 98 3.33 -12.56 -14.87
C ASP A 98 4.56 -11.67 -15.14
N TRP A 99 4.47 -10.35 -14.94
CA TRP A 99 5.62 -9.45 -15.16
C TRP A 99 6.82 -9.87 -14.34
N ALA A 100 7.98 -9.89 -15.00
CA ALA A 100 9.23 -10.38 -14.44
C ALA A 100 9.09 -11.77 -13.81
N GLY A 101 8.45 -12.69 -14.53
CA GLY A 101 8.18 -14.07 -14.06
C GLY A 101 7.20 -14.17 -12.89
N GLY A 102 6.29 -13.20 -12.75
CA GLY A 102 5.28 -13.14 -11.70
C GLY A 102 5.83 -12.70 -10.33
N ALA A 103 6.96 -12.00 -10.32
CA ALA A 103 7.66 -11.63 -9.08
C ALA A 103 6.77 -10.86 -8.10
N PHE A 104 6.02 -9.88 -8.60
CA PHE A 104 5.20 -9.00 -7.77
C PHE A 104 3.95 -9.70 -7.22
N ALA A 105 3.31 -10.55 -8.02
CA ALA A 105 2.18 -11.37 -7.55
C ALA A 105 2.61 -12.36 -6.46
N LYS A 106 3.76 -13.03 -6.63
CA LYS A 106 4.34 -13.91 -5.60
C LYS A 106 4.68 -13.16 -4.32
N ALA A 107 5.23 -11.95 -4.44
CA ALA A 107 5.53 -11.11 -3.28
C ALA A 107 4.24 -10.69 -2.55
N THR A 108 3.19 -10.30 -3.28
CA THR A 108 1.87 -9.97 -2.70
C THR A 108 1.24 -11.18 -2.00
N GLU A 109 1.25 -12.36 -2.64
CA GLU A 109 0.73 -13.60 -2.03
C GLU A 109 1.45 -13.93 -0.72
N SER A 110 2.79 -13.93 -0.74
CA SER A 110 3.62 -14.20 0.45
C SER A 110 3.35 -13.19 1.56
N PHE A 111 3.33 -11.90 1.22
CA PHE A 111 3.07 -10.83 2.19
C PHE A 111 1.70 -10.96 2.85
N MET A 112 0.64 -11.18 2.05
CA MET A 112 -0.72 -11.34 2.57
C MET A 112 -0.81 -12.59 3.46
N GLY A 113 -0.20 -13.70 3.05
CA GLY A 113 -0.12 -14.91 3.88
C GLY A 113 0.57 -14.70 5.23
N GLU A 114 1.55 -13.80 5.30
CA GLU A 114 2.27 -13.47 6.53
C GLU A 114 1.49 -12.52 7.46
N VAL A 115 0.86 -11.49 6.91
CA VAL A 115 0.30 -10.40 7.73
C VAL A 115 -1.18 -10.58 8.05
N CYS A 116 -1.98 -11.17 7.14
CA CYS A 116 -3.42 -11.29 7.33
C CYS A 116 -3.81 -12.24 8.46
N VAL A 117 -2.89 -13.09 8.92
CA VAL A 117 -3.09 -14.02 10.04
C VAL A 117 -2.57 -13.47 11.38
N LYS A 118 -1.95 -12.29 11.38
CA LYS A 118 -1.40 -11.69 12.61
C LYS A 118 -2.53 -11.09 13.47
N PRO A 119 -2.41 -11.21 14.81
CA PRO A 119 -3.25 -10.44 15.71
C PRO A 119 -3.21 -8.94 15.38
N GLU A 120 -4.34 -8.25 15.58
CA GLU A 120 -4.49 -6.82 15.32
C GLU A 120 -4.26 -6.38 13.86
N THR A 121 -4.25 -7.32 12.91
CA THR A 121 -4.19 -7.03 11.48
C THR A 121 -5.45 -7.53 10.81
N VAL A 122 -6.05 -6.68 9.99
CA VAL A 122 -7.23 -7.03 9.18
C VAL A 122 -6.93 -6.71 7.73
N CYS A 123 -6.87 -7.74 6.89
CA CYS A 123 -6.85 -7.57 5.45
C CYS A 123 -8.28 -7.38 4.96
N ALA A 124 -8.54 -6.21 4.38
CA ALA A 124 -9.88 -5.74 4.08
C ALA A 124 -9.91 -5.00 2.73
N THR A 125 -11.09 -4.94 2.13
CA THR A 125 -11.38 -4.11 0.97
C THR A 125 -11.55 -2.65 1.36
N TYR A 126 -11.42 -1.72 0.40
CA TYR A 126 -11.70 -0.29 0.62
C TYR A 126 -13.09 -0.05 1.23
N SER A 127 -14.09 -0.80 0.79
CA SER A 127 -15.47 -0.71 1.28
C SER A 127 -15.60 -1.10 2.74
N GLU A 128 -14.89 -2.15 3.18
CA GLU A 128 -14.87 -2.58 4.58
C GLU A 128 -14.15 -1.57 5.47
N VAL A 129 -13.02 -1.02 5.01
CA VAL A 129 -12.31 0.04 5.76
C VAL A 129 -13.17 1.30 5.86
N MET A 130 -13.80 1.74 4.77
CA MET A 130 -14.74 2.88 4.81
C MET A 130 -15.93 2.61 5.73
N ARG A 131 -16.48 1.40 5.73
CA ARG A 131 -17.56 1.01 6.66
C ARG A 131 -17.07 1.08 8.10
N TRP A 132 -15.91 0.52 8.40
CA TRP A 132 -15.31 0.60 9.73
C TRP A 132 -15.10 2.05 10.18
N MET A 133 -14.55 2.90 9.29
CA MET A 133 -14.36 4.33 9.54
C MET A 133 -15.70 5.04 9.81
N SER A 134 -16.76 4.70 9.07
CA SER A 134 -18.08 5.33 9.27
C SER A 134 -18.73 5.04 10.63
N LEU A 135 -18.24 4.02 11.34
CA LEU A 135 -18.70 3.64 12.68
C LEU A 135 -17.87 4.29 13.80
N GLN A 136 -16.79 5.00 13.48
CA GLN A 136 -15.93 5.65 14.47
C GLN A 136 -16.44 7.05 14.81
N ASP A 137 -16.12 7.51 16.03
CA ASP A 137 -16.23 8.92 16.39
C ASP A 137 -15.36 9.77 15.42
N PRO A 138 -15.93 10.82 14.78
CA PRO A 138 -15.17 11.74 13.95
C PRO A 138 -13.88 12.25 14.61
N ALA A 139 -13.89 12.54 15.92
CA ALA A 139 -12.72 13.02 16.65
C ALA A 139 -11.60 11.97 16.75
N THR A 140 -11.94 10.67 16.76
CA THR A 140 -10.94 9.58 16.69
C THR A 140 -10.27 9.57 15.32
N LEU A 141 -11.06 9.69 14.24
CA LEU A 141 -10.50 9.71 12.90
C LEU A 141 -9.69 10.99 12.63
N ASP A 142 -10.05 12.13 13.21
CA ASP A 142 -9.27 13.37 13.12
C ASP A 142 -7.91 13.22 13.79
N LYS A 143 -7.85 12.60 14.97
CA LYS A 143 -6.58 12.29 15.65
C LYS A 143 -5.70 11.41 14.78
N TYR A 144 -6.24 10.36 14.18
CA TYR A 144 -5.52 9.49 13.27
C TYR A 144 -4.99 10.23 12.03
N ARG A 145 -5.82 11.07 11.40
CA ARG A 145 -5.40 11.89 10.25
C ARG A 145 -4.33 12.93 10.60
N ALA A 146 -4.29 13.40 11.84
CA ALA A 146 -3.28 14.34 12.31
C ALA A 146 -1.93 13.68 12.63
N MET A 147 -1.86 12.35 12.72
CA MET A 147 -0.60 11.64 12.92
C MET A 147 0.32 11.81 11.70
N PRO A 148 1.64 11.89 11.90
CA PRO A 148 2.58 11.91 10.79
C PRO A 148 2.46 10.63 9.95
N ALA A 149 2.78 10.73 8.66
CA ALA A 149 2.86 9.57 7.79
C ALA A 149 3.98 8.64 8.27
N ALA A 150 3.70 7.35 8.37
CA ALA A 150 4.69 6.35 8.71
C ALA A 150 5.73 6.24 7.58
N GLN A 151 7.01 6.31 7.95
CA GLN A 151 8.14 6.33 7.03
C GLN A 151 8.87 4.98 7.06
N PRO A 152 8.62 4.08 6.10
CA PRO A 152 9.34 2.82 5.95
C PRO A 152 10.70 2.95 5.26
#